data_AF-A0A0R0MHK1-F1
#
_entry.id   AF-A0A0R0MHK1-F1
#
_cell.length_a   1.000
_cell.length_b   1.000
_cell.length_c   1.000
_cell.angle_alpha   90.00
_cell.angle_beta   90.00
_cell.angle_gamma   90.00
#
_symmetry.space_group_name_H-M   'P 1'
#
loop_
_entity.id
_entity.type
_entity.pdbx_description
1 polymer ?
#
loop_
_entity_poly.entity_id
_entity_poly.type
_entity_poly.pdbx_seq_one_letter_code
_entity_poly.pdbx_strand_id
1 'polypeptide(L)'
;MNATAPTSAHEIQFSLLRLTNWPNIPQLPPEDMVDMARICALLSWRATAGVIIARILELPKERVLDILLLLHAQGCLNLQAQPGGQPTAQAPAANDSRPAELTESPHDSFITKIWQRLAAKN
;
A
#
# COMPACT_ATOMS: atom_id res chain seq x y z
N MET A 1 -16.05 -5.17 14.73
CA MET A 1 -16.03 -6.21 13.68
C MET A 1 -15.99 -5.48 12.34
N ASN A 2 -14.82 -5.24 11.77
CA ASN A 2 -14.69 -4.51 10.49
C ASN A 2 -14.85 -5.50 9.33
N ALA A 3 -15.84 -5.26 8.49
CA ALA A 3 -16.08 -5.99 7.26
C ALA A 3 -14.97 -5.67 6.25
N THR A 4 -14.09 -6.64 6.00
CA THR A 4 -13.25 -6.65 4.80
C THR A 4 -14.17 -6.83 3.60
N ALA A 5 -14.42 -5.74 2.87
CA ALA A 5 -15.11 -5.77 1.59
C ALA A 5 -14.43 -6.76 0.63
N PRO A 6 -15.15 -7.32 -0.36
CA PRO A 6 -14.52 -8.06 -1.45
C PRO A 6 -13.65 -7.08 -2.25
N THR A 7 -12.36 -7.01 -1.89
CA THR A 7 -11.38 -6.23 -2.63
C THR A 7 -11.39 -6.71 -4.06
N SER A 8 -11.88 -5.87 -4.96
CA SER A 8 -12.11 -6.27 -6.34
C SER A 8 -10.77 -6.48 -7.04
N ALA A 9 -10.69 -7.43 -7.98
CA ALA A 9 -9.47 -7.69 -8.76
C ALA A 9 -8.87 -6.43 -9.42
N HIS A 10 -9.73 -5.46 -9.76
CA HIS A 10 -9.33 -4.16 -10.28
C HIS A 10 -8.63 -3.31 -9.21
N GLU A 11 -9.10 -3.32 -7.96
CA GLU A 11 -8.48 -2.57 -6.87
C GLU A 11 -7.07 -3.10 -6.57
N ILE A 12 -6.88 -4.42 -6.55
CA ILE A 12 -5.57 -5.04 -6.35
C ILE A 12 -4.60 -4.65 -7.48
N GLN A 13 -5.07 -4.63 -8.72
CA GLN A 13 -4.23 -4.29 -9.88
C GLN A 13 -3.71 -2.84 -9.83
N PHE A 14 -4.57 -1.88 -9.47
CA PHE A 14 -4.24 -0.46 -9.46
C PHE A 14 -3.73 0.06 -8.10
N SER A 15 -3.85 -0.74 -7.03
CA SER A 15 -3.32 -0.38 -5.71
C SER A 15 -1.84 -0.68 -5.59
N LEU A 16 -1.17 0.08 -4.72
CA LEU A 16 0.22 -0.19 -4.36
C LEU A 16 0.24 -1.36 -3.38
N LEU A 17 0.82 -2.49 -3.77
CA LEU A 17 0.86 -3.69 -2.93
C LEU A 17 2.19 -3.72 -2.21
N ARG A 18 2.17 -4.08 -0.92
CA ARG A 18 3.37 -4.37 -0.15
C ARG A 18 3.21 -5.71 0.56
N LEU A 19 4.28 -6.50 0.60
CA LEU A 19 4.27 -7.73 1.38
C LEU A 19 4.41 -7.38 2.87
N THR A 20 3.46 -7.85 3.69
CA THR A 20 3.52 -7.72 5.15
C THR A 20 4.15 -8.93 5.79
N ASN A 21 3.86 -10.12 5.25
CA ASN A 21 4.37 -11.37 5.75
C ASN A 21 4.70 -12.31 4.59
N TRP A 22 5.73 -13.14 4.78
CA TRP A 22 6.05 -14.16 3.78
C TRP A 22 5.01 -15.29 3.87
N PRO A 23 4.32 -15.64 2.78
CA PRO A 23 3.36 -16.74 2.80
C PRO A 23 4.09 -18.06 3.04
N ASN A 24 3.45 -18.98 3.78
CA ASN A 24 3.87 -20.37 3.74
C ASN A 24 3.55 -20.91 2.35
N ILE A 25 4.58 -21.11 1.53
CA ILE A 25 4.46 -21.62 0.17
C ILE A 25 3.82 -23.02 0.30
N PRO A 26 2.54 -23.18 -0.09
CA PRO A 26 1.92 -24.50 -0.08
C PRO A 26 2.66 -25.39 -1.08
N GLN A 27 2.48 -26.72 -1.04
CA GLN A 27 3.05 -27.64 -2.03
C GLN A 27 2.43 -27.44 -3.43
N LEU A 28 2.65 -26.27 -4.03
CA LEU A 28 2.31 -25.93 -5.39
C LEU A 28 3.31 -26.60 -6.34
N PRO A 29 2.91 -26.81 -7.60
CA PRO A 29 3.86 -27.23 -8.62
C PRO A 29 5.05 -26.25 -8.68
N PRO A 30 6.26 -26.75 -8.98
CA PRO A 30 7.49 -25.97 -8.83
C PRO A 30 7.52 -24.70 -9.69
N GLU A 31 6.82 -24.69 -10.82
CA GLU A 31 6.63 -23.51 -11.67
C GLU A 31 5.92 -22.37 -10.92
N ASP A 32 4.82 -22.67 -10.24
CA ASP A 32 4.02 -21.66 -9.52
C ASP A 32 4.73 -21.19 -8.25
N MET A 33 5.51 -22.07 -7.63
CA MET A 33 6.34 -21.72 -6.48
C MET A 33 7.40 -20.67 -6.84
N VAL A 34 8.04 -20.79 -8.01
CA VAL A 34 9.06 -19.83 -8.45
C VAL A 34 8.43 -18.46 -8.71
N ASP A 35 7.29 -18.43 -9.38
CA ASP A 35 6.58 -17.18 -9.67
C ASP A 35 6.06 -16.51 -8.39
N MET A 36 5.48 -17.28 -7.49
CA MET A 36 5.04 -16.80 -6.18
C MET A 36 6.19 -16.26 -5.35
N ALA A 37 7.33 -16.97 -5.30
CA ALA A 37 8.52 -16.51 -4.59
C ALA A 37 9.08 -15.21 -5.18
N ARG A 38 9.11 -15.07 -6.51
CA ARG A 38 9.53 -13.84 -7.20
C ARG A 38 8.65 -12.65 -6.89
N ILE A 39 7.32 -12.85 -6.93
CA ILE A 39 6.34 -11.82 -6.56
C ILE A 39 6.54 -11.41 -5.10
N CYS A 40 6.67 -12.38 -4.18
CA CYS A 40 6.90 -12.11 -2.76
C CYS A 40 8.22 -11.36 -2.53
N ALA A 41 9.31 -11.78 -3.18
CA ALA A 41 10.61 -11.13 -3.06
C ALA A 41 10.56 -9.68 -3.55
N LEU A 42 9.91 -9.43 -4.70
CA LEU A 42 9.73 -8.08 -5.25
C LEU A 42 8.96 -7.19 -4.26
N LEU A 43 7.84 -7.69 -3.74
CA LEU A 43 6.96 -6.97 -2.82
C LEU A 43 7.55 -6.78 -1.40
N SER A 44 8.47 -7.66 -1.00
CA SER A 44 9.22 -7.53 0.25
C SER A 44 10.19 -6.35 0.20
N TRP A 45 10.81 -6.14 -0.97
CA TRP A 45 11.80 -5.09 -1.14
C TRP A 45 11.17 -3.74 -1.46
N ARG A 46 10.09 -3.72 -2.25
CA ARG A 46 9.44 -2.48 -2.66
C ARG A 46 7.94 -2.64 -2.86
N ALA A 47 7.18 -1.67 -2.35
CA ALA A 47 5.76 -1.60 -2.64
C ALA A 47 5.55 -1.28 -4.13
N THR A 48 4.80 -2.13 -4.82
CA THR A 48 4.69 -2.13 -6.29
C THR A 48 3.24 -2.32 -6.71
N ALA A 49 2.78 -1.58 -7.72
CA ALA A 49 1.42 -1.73 -8.23
C ALA A 49 1.26 -3.07 -8.98
N GLY A 50 0.12 -3.73 -8.82
CA GLY A 50 -0.12 -5.07 -9.37
C GLY A 50 0.10 -5.16 -10.88
N VAL A 51 -0.35 -4.13 -11.62
CA VAL A 51 -0.13 -4.02 -13.08
C VAL A 51 1.35 -3.93 -13.48
N ILE A 52 2.21 -3.38 -12.62
CA ILE A 52 3.64 -3.22 -12.89
C ILE A 52 4.38 -4.54 -12.61
N ILE A 53 3.95 -5.31 -11.61
CA ILE A 53 4.56 -6.60 -11.25
C ILE A 53 4.60 -7.53 -12.45
N ALA A 54 3.49 -7.63 -13.21
CA ALA A 54 3.44 -8.43 -14.43
C ALA A 54 4.47 -8.01 -15.50
N ARG A 55 4.77 -6.71 -15.60
CA ARG A 55 5.80 -6.22 -16.51
C ARG A 55 7.22 -6.45 -15.99
N ILE A 56 7.46 -6.29 -14.69
CA ILE A 56 8.79 -6.48 -14.09
C ILE A 56 9.21 -7.94 -14.15
N LEU A 57 8.28 -8.86 -13.88
CA LEU A 57 8.55 -10.29 -13.83
C LEU A 57 8.35 -10.99 -15.18
N GLU A 58 7.91 -10.27 -16.21
CA GLU A 58 7.59 -10.80 -17.54
C GLU A 58 6.60 -11.98 -17.50
N LEU A 59 5.65 -11.91 -16.55
CA LEU A 59 4.64 -12.94 -16.31
C LEU A 59 3.28 -12.56 -16.90
N PRO A 60 2.45 -13.55 -17.27
CA PRO A 60 1.08 -13.28 -17.69
C PRO A 60 0.29 -12.61 -16.56
N LYS A 61 -0.48 -11.59 -16.93
CA LYS A 61 -1.23 -10.76 -15.96
C LYS A 61 -2.21 -11.60 -15.16
N GLU A 62 -2.82 -12.58 -15.80
CA GLU A 62 -3.76 -13.52 -15.19
C GLU A 62 -3.10 -14.28 -14.04
N ARG A 63 -1.89 -14.84 -14.27
CA ARG A 63 -1.13 -15.56 -13.24
C ARG A 63 -0.73 -14.68 -12.07
N VAL A 64 -0.24 -13.48 -12.35
CA VAL A 64 0.13 -12.52 -11.29
C VAL A 64 -1.08 -12.17 -10.44
N LEU A 65 -2.23 -11.97 -11.07
CA LEU A 65 -3.47 -11.62 -10.38
C LEU A 65 -3.98 -12.78 -9.51
N ASP A 66 -3.93 -14.02 -10.00
CA ASP A 66 -4.26 -15.22 -9.24
C ASP A 66 -3.40 -15.35 -7.96
N ILE A 67 -2.08 -15.16 -8.11
CA ILE A 67 -1.14 -15.23 -6.99
C ILE A 67 -1.38 -14.08 -6.00
N LEU A 68 -1.63 -12.86 -6.49
CA LEU A 68 -1.96 -11.72 -5.63
C LEU A 68 -3.28 -11.90 -4.87
N LEU A 69 -4.29 -12.48 -5.50
CA LEU A 69 -5.56 -12.83 -4.82
C LEU A 69 -5.33 -13.86 -3.72
N LEU A 70 -4.54 -14.91 -4.00
CA LEU A 70 -4.20 -15.93 -3.01
C LEU A 70 -3.45 -15.32 -1.81
N LEU A 71 -2.44 -14.50 -2.07
CA LEU A 71 -1.66 -13.79 -1.06
C LEU A 71 -2.53 -12.83 -0.23
N HIS A 72 -3.50 -12.16 -0.87
CA HIS A 72 -4.45 -11.27 -0.19
C HIS A 72 -5.39 -12.05 0.72
N ALA A 73 -5.92 -13.19 0.24
CA ALA A 73 -6.74 -14.09 1.04
C ALA A 73 -6.00 -14.65 2.26
N GLN A 74 -4.68 -14.84 2.16
CA GLN A 74 -3.83 -15.24 3.28
C GLN A 74 -3.44 -14.08 4.21
N GLY A 75 -3.87 -12.84 3.94
CA GLY A 75 -3.49 -11.66 4.72
C GLY A 75 -2.01 -11.29 4.62
N CYS A 76 -1.29 -11.78 3.60
CA CYS A 76 0.13 -11.52 3.40
C CYS A 76 0.40 -10.20 2.64
N LEU A 77 -0.65 -9.54 2.15
CA LEU A 77 -0.57 -8.29 1.39
C LEU A 77 -1.21 -7.14 2.15
N ASN A 78 -0.56 -5.99 2.08
CA ASN A 78 -1.13 -4.72 2.45
C ASN A 78 -1.39 -3.90 1.19
N LEU A 79 -2.66 -3.58 0.94
CA LEU A 79 -3.04 -2.63 -0.09
C LEU A 79 -2.87 -1.23 0.46
N GLN A 80 -1.90 -0.51 -0.06
CA GLN A 80 -1.81 0.92 0.19
C GLN A 80 -2.67 1.64 -0.83
N ALA A 81 -3.66 2.37 -0.32
CA ALA A 81 -4.35 3.37 -1.11
C ALA A 81 -3.30 4.33 -1.66
N GLN A 82 -3.31 4.51 -2.98
CA GLN A 82 -2.40 5.43 -3.63
C GLN A 82 -2.60 6.83 -2.98
N PRO A 83 -1.55 7.51 -2.50
CA PRO A 83 -1.68 8.82 -1.85
C PRO A 83 -1.95 9.96 -2.87
N GLY A 84 -2.83 9.71 -3.85
CA GLY A 84 -3.13 10.61 -4.97
C GLY A 84 -4.61 10.97 -5.14
N GLY A 85 -5.47 10.64 -4.18
CA GLY A 85 -6.89 11.04 -4.22
C GLY A 85 -7.40 11.37 -2.83
N GLN A 86 -7.40 12.65 -2.48
CA GLN A 86 -8.25 13.15 -1.39
C GLN A 86 -9.72 12.81 -1.71
N PRO A 87 -10.45 12.09 -0.85
CA PRO A 87 -11.89 12.23 -0.79
C PRO A 87 -12.18 13.55 -0.07
N THR A 88 -12.11 14.68 -0.77
CA THR A 88 -12.67 15.94 -0.26
C THR A 88 -14.18 15.87 -0.47
N ALA A 89 -14.87 15.20 0.45
CA ALA A 89 -16.31 15.30 0.59
C ALA A 89 -16.71 15.22 2.07
N GLN A 90 -16.16 16.15 2.86
CA GLN A 90 -16.82 16.60 4.07
C GLN A 90 -17.13 18.09 3.89
N ALA A 91 -18.38 18.38 3.58
CA ALA A 91 -18.98 19.68 3.85
C ALA A 91 -20.10 19.46 4.88
N PRO A 92 -19.84 19.67 6.18
CA PRO A 92 -20.90 19.89 7.14
C PRO A 92 -21.52 21.27 6.93
N ALA A 93 -22.81 21.32 7.19
CA ALA A 93 -23.71 22.44 7.01
C ALA A 93 -23.33 23.70 7.81
N ALA A 94 -23.90 24.81 7.33
CA ALA A 94 -23.96 26.14 7.90
C ALA A 94 -23.98 26.24 9.44
N ASN A 95 -23.13 27.10 10.01
CA ASN A 95 -23.60 28.19 10.86
C ASN A 95 -22.50 29.25 11.10
N ASP A 96 -22.79 30.45 10.62
CA ASP A 96 -22.71 31.74 11.29
C ASP A 96 -21.63 32.05 12.36
N SER A 97 -20.95 33.18 12.12
CA SER A 97 -20.37 34.14 13.10
C SER A 97 -18.94 33.96 13.68
N ARG A 98 -18.04 34.77 13.08
CA ARG A 98 -17.10 35.74 13.73
C ARG A 98 -15.66 35.25 14.09
N PRO A 99 -14.61 36.12 13.94
CA PRO A 99 -13.22 35.68 13.89
C PRO A 99 -12.53 35.71 15.27
N ALA A 100 -11.73 34.69 15.56
CA ALA A 100 -10.78 34.67 16.67
C ALA A 100 -9.59 33.74 16.36
N GLU A 101 -8.43 34.38 16.22
CA GLU A 101 -7.09 33.97 16.67
C GLU A 101 -6.83 32.54 17.20
N LEU A 102 -5.71 31.98 16.73
CA LEU A 102 -4.81 31.00 17.38
C LEU A 102 -5.46 29.66 17.74
N THR A 103 -5.04 28.52 17.18
CA THR A 103 -3.79 27.86 17.57
C THR A 103 -3.50 26.73 16.57
N GLU A 104 -2.45 26.87 15.76
CA GLU A 104 -1.90 25.76 14.98
C GLU A 104 -1.34 24.71 15.95
N SER A 105 -1.84 23.48 15.85
CA SER A 105 -1.34 22.34 16.62
C SER A 105 0.00 21.89 16.03
N PRO A 106 1.11 21.90 16.78
CA PRO A 106 2.40 21.46 16.28
C PRO A 106 2.42 19.93 16.24
N HIS A 107 2.27 19.34 15.06
CA HIS A 107 2.79 18.00 14.83
C HIS A 107 4.33 18.11 14.90
N ASP A 108 4.88 17.79 16.08
CA ASP A 108 6.32 17.74 16.37
C ASP A 108 6.99 16.80 15.37
N SER A 109 7.47 17.40 14.29
CA SER A 109 7.96 16.68 13.13
C SER A 109 9.37 16.20 13.44
N PHE A 110 9.45 14.96 13.93
CA PHE A 110 10.69 14.21 14.15
C PHE A 110 11.64 14.28 12.96
N ILE A 111 11.08 14.35 11.74
CA ILE A 111 11.82 14.48 10.50
C ILE A 111 12.61 15.80 10.49
N THR A 112 12.01 16.92 10.91
CA THR A 112 12.67 18.23 10.96
C THR A 112 13.85 18.23 11.94
N LYS A 113 13.74 17.54 13.09
CA LYS A 113 14.84 17.41 14.06
C LYS A 113 16.02 16.60 13.50
N ILE A 114 15.76 15.59 12.67
CA ILE A 114 16.82 14.82 12.02
C ILE A 114 17.55 15.70 10.99
N TRP A 115 16.81 16.46 10.18
CA TRP A 115 17.39 17.36 9.18
C TRP A 115 18.23 18.48 9.79
N GLN A 116 17.77 19.10 10.88
CA GLN A 116 18.55 20.12 11.59
C GLN A 116 19.84 19.55 12.17
N ARG A 117 19.82 18.31 12.68
CA ARG A 117 21.01 17.67 13.26
C ARG A 117 22.06 17.31 12.21
N LEU A 118 21.64 17.03 10.97
CA LEU A 118 22.56 16.80 9.85
C LEU A 118 23.13 18.12 9.31
N ALA A 119 22.30 19.16 9.17
CA ALA A 119 22.73 20.44 8.63
C ALA A 119 23.68 21.23 9.56
N ALA A 120 23.55 21.02 10.88
CA ALA A 120 24.40 21.68 11.87
C ALA A 120 25.81 21.06 12.02
N LYS A 121 26.16 20.06 11.20
CA LYS A 121 27.46 19.40 11.22
C LYS A 121 28.26 19.76 9.97
N ASN A 122 28.64 21.03 9.88
CA ASN A 122 29.75 21.53 9.07
C ASN A 122 30.40 22.71 9.79
#